data_AF-A0A9N8ETK4-F1
#
_entry.id   AF-A0A9N8ETK4-F1
#
_cell.length_a   1.000
_cell.length_b   1.000
_cell.length_c   1.000
_cell.angle_alpha   90.00
_cell.angle_beta   90.00
_cell.angle_gamma   90.00
#
_symmetry.space_group_name_H-M   'P 1'
#
loop_
_entity.id
_entity.type
_entity.pdbx_description
1 polymer ?
#
loop_
_entity_poly.entity_id
_entity_poly.type
_entity_poly.pdbx_seq_one_letter_code
_entity_poly.pdbx_strand_id
1 'polypeptide(L)'
;MVRFYSLALPLLLATAAADAHDAIGDLIPSSELLPEEGPTVETTMVFGTGENHNFKTFGDELFDYNGECDLILLNDPSFKRELGMRIDIRTQIHGSASGVTQAAVRIGDQVLEVAGGQGKEWIWVNGVPNEDLEDGEWYLSSIDGLVVRLREDGDDREAVIYVDGYIEKLVFKANRAHDFVHLDMERKGGKGSKNYEGSTGLLGSHALNGLRVGRDGETLIQDINEFAQEWQVREDEDRLFHNYDDTMVLAPSKCLLLSGNAAERRALRSSK
;
A
#
# COMPACT_ATOMS: atom_id res chain seq x y z
N MET A 1 -41.80 3.02 -64.13
CA MET A 1 -40.74 4.02 -64.37
C MET A 1 -40.38 4.62 -63.02
N VAL A 2 -39.43 4.00 -62.30
CA VAL A 2 -39.07 4.36 -60.92
C VAL A 2 -37.57 4.62 -60.91
N ARG A 3 -37.17 5.83 -60.49
CA ARG A 3 -35.78 6.31 -60.49
C ARG A 3 -35.02 5.70 -59.32
N PHE A 4 -33.85 5.14 -59.62
CA PHE A 4 -32.81 4.78 -58.65
C PHE A 4 -32.09 6.06 -58.20
N TYR A 5 -31.99 6.27 -56.88
CA TYR A 5 -31.03 7.20 -56.30
C TYR A 5 -29.95 6.38 -55.58
N SER A 6 -28.75 6.44 -56.15
CA SER A 6 -27.50 5.96 -55.57
C SER A 6 -27.01 6.99 -54.56
N LEU A 7 -26.91 6.61 -53.29
CA LEU A 7 -26.18 7.37 -52.27
C LEU A 7 -24.99 6.53 -51.82
N ALA A 8 -23.81 6.99 -52.21
CA ALA A 8 -22.54 6.53 -51.70
C ALA A 8 -22.36 7.03 -50.26
N LEU A 9 -22.10 6.12 -49.33
CA LEU A 9 -21.72 6.44 -47.96
C LEU A 9 -20.18 6.41 -47.87
N PRO A 10 -19.49 7.48 -47.46
CA PRO A 10 -18.05 7.40 -47.23
C PRO A 10 -17.77 6.69 -45.90
N LEU A 11 -16.84 5.75 -45.99
CA LEU A 11 -16.18 5.06 -44.90
C LEU A 11 -15.35 6.11 -44.12
N LEU A 12 -15.74 6.45 -42.88
CA LEU A 12 -14.86 7.13 -41.94
C LEU A 12 -14.38 6.10 -40.92
N LEU A 13 -13.13 5.65 -41.08
CA LEU A 13 -12.34 5.14 -39.97
C LEU A 13 -12.07 6.33 -39.04
N ALA A 14 -12.67 6.33 -37.86
CA ALA A 14 -12.21 7.13 -36.74
C ALA A 14 -11.54 6.16 -35.76
N THR A 15 -10.22 6.08 -35.84
CA THR A 15 -9.37 5.61 -34.75
C THR A 15 -9.44 6.66 -33.64
N ALA A 16 -10.19 6.37 -32.58
CA ALA A 16 -10.03 7.05 -31.30
C ALA A 16 -9.35 6.05 -30.36
N ALA A 17 -8.02 6.11 -30.32
CA ALA A 17 -7.30 5.72 -29.11
C ALA A 17 -7.71 6.78 -28.08
N ALA A 18 -8.47 6.36 -27.06
CA ALA A 18 -8.74 7.22 -25.92
C ALA A 18 -7.42 7.34 -25.14
N ASP A 19 -6.88 8.55 -25.15
CA ASP A 19 -5.70 8.95 -24.38
C ASP A 19 -5.95 8.70 -22.88
N ALA A 20 -5.15 7.80 -22.30
CA ALA A 20 -4.96 7.70 -20.86
C ALA A 20 -4.01 8.82 -20.43
N HIS A 21 -4.52 10.04 -20.37
CA HIS A 21 -3.80 11.23 -19.91
C HIS A 21 -4.77 12.16 -19.17
N ASP A 22 -5.36 11.69 -18.08
CA ASP A 22 -5.99 12.56 -17.08
C ASP A 22 -6.20 11.81 -15.75
N ALA A 23 -5.12 11.48 -15.06
CA ALA A 23 -5.15 10.85 -13.72
C ALA A 23 -4.83 11.84 -12.59
N ILE A 24 -4.59 13.11 -12.92
CA ILE A 24 -4.38 14.17 -11.93
C ILE A 24 -5.65 15.02 -11.92
N GLY A 25 -6.74 14.43 -11.42
CA GLY A 25 -7.96 15.17 -11.13
C GLY A 25 -7.67 16.19 -10.03
N ASP A 26 -8.01 17.45 -10.29
CA ASP A 26 -7.89 18.62 -9.43
C ASP A 26 -7.86 18.28 -7.93
N LEU A 27 -6.73 18.55 -7.27
CA LEU A 27 -6.62 18.49 -5.83
C LEU A 27 -7.50 19.61 -5.24
N ILE A 28 -8.68 19.27 -4.70
CA ILE A 28 -9.60 20.24 -4.11
C ILE A 28 -9.32 20.33 -2.60
N PRO A 29 -9.11 21.53 -2.03
CA PRO A 29 -9.06 21.72 -0.59
C PRO A 29 -10.34 21.18 0.07
N SER A 30 -10.20 20.29 1.05
CA SER A 30 -11.31 19.55 1.66
C SER A 30 -12.33 20.44 2.40
N SER A 31 -12.04 21.73 2.61
CA SER A 31 -12.89 22.65 3.35
C SER A 31 -14.24 22.95 2.68
N GLU A 32 -14.41 22.62 1.39
CA GLU A 32 -15.64 22.90 0.65
C GLU A 32 -16.58 21.70 0.43
N LEU A 33 -16.19 20.46 0.77
CA LEU A 33 -16.89 19.28 0.24
C LEU A 33 -17.44 18.25 1.24
N LEU A 34 -17.17 18.32 2.55
CA LEU A 34 -17.62 17.25 3.47
C LEU A 34 -18.09 17.75 4.86
N PRO A 35 -19.06 17.05 5.50
CA PRO A 35 -19.56 17.40 6.82
C PRO A 35 -18.54 17.09 7.92
N GLU A 36 -18.53 17.91 8.98
CA GLU A 36 -17.61 17.78 10.12
C GLU A 36 -17.73 16.42 10.84
N GLU A 37 -16.59 15.81 11.17
CA GLU A 37 -16.54 14.58 11.97
C GLU A 37 -17.05 14.86 13.39
N GLY A 38 -18.21 14.30 13.75
CA GLY A 38 -18.74 14.34 15.11
C GLY A 38 -17.94 13.45 16.07
N PRO A 39 -17.87 13.79 17.37
CA PRO A 39 -17.12 12.99 18.34
C PRO A 39 -17.91 11.74 18.71
N THR A 40 -17.42 10.56 18.31
CA THR A 40 -17.92 9.28 18.84
C THR A 40 -16.75 8.43 19.32
N VAL A 41 -16.71 8.20 20.64
CA VAL A 41 -15.83 7.23 21.30
C VAL A 41 -16.34 5.84 20.93
N GLU A 42 -15.95 5.34 19.76
CA GLU A 42 -16.09 3.94 19.38
C GLU A 42 -14.71 3.26 19.40
N THR A 43 -14.66 1.99 19.77
CA THR A 43 -13.43 1.22 19.77
C THR A 43 -12.94 1.03 18.33
N THR A 44 -11.84 1.69 17.98
CA THR A 44 -11.11 1.48 16.72
C THR A 44 -10.16 0.30 16.88
N MET A 45 -10.25 -0.69 16.01
CA MET A 45 -9.19 -1.68 15.88
C MET A 45 -8.19 -1.26 14.82
N VAL A 46 -6.92 -1.57 15.09
CA VAL A 46 -5.79 -1.25 14.25
C VAL A 46 -5.00 -2.53 14.00
N PHE A 47 -4.72 -2.80 12.73
CA PHE A 47 -3.82 -3.85 12.24
C PHE A 47 -2.78 -3.21 11.32
N GLY A 48 -1.63 -3.84 11.10
CA GLY A 48 -0.60 -3.25 10.24
C GLY A 48 0.77 -3.22 10.89
N THR A 49 1.50 -2.14 10.62
CA THR A 49 2.86 -1.91 11.14
C THR A 49 2.74 -1.02 12.37
N GLY A 50 2.66 -1.62 13.55
CA GLY A 50 2.40 -0.91 14.81
C GLY A 50 3.50 0.08 15.20
N GLU A 51 3.21 0.89 16.22
CA GLU A 51 4.01 2.06 16.67
C GLU A 51 5.44 1.76 17.16
N ASN A 52 5.87 0.48 17.24
CA ASN A 52 7.19 0.08 17.71
C ASN A 52 7.83 -1.04 16.86
N HIS A 53 7.67 -0.99 15.52
CA HIS A 53 8.27 -1.92 14.55
C HIS A 53 7.60 -3.31 14.44
N ASN A 54 6.64 -3.60 15.33
CA ASN A 54 5.89 -4.85 15.33
C ASN A 54 4.82 -4.87 14.23
N PHE A 55 4.64 -6.04 13.63
CA PHE A 55 3.45 -6.35 12.84
C PHE A 55 2.34 -6.84 13.75
N LYS A 56 1.10 -6.44 13.45
CA LYS A 56 -0.09 -6.91 14.14
C LYS A 56 -1.05 -7.60 13.19
N THR A 57 -1.20 -8.92 13.32
CA THR A 57 -2.10 -9.73 12.47
C THR A 57 -3.57 -9.45 12.73
N PHE A 58 -4.44 -9.87 11.81
CA PHE A 58 -5.89 -9.86 12.04
C PHE A 58 -6.33 -10.66 13.28
N GLY A 59 -5.50 -11.60 13.69
CA GLY A 59 -5.68 -12.45 14.88
C GLY A 59 -5.21 -11.81 16.17
N ASP A 60 -4.78 -10.54 16.14
CA ASP A 60 -4.21 -9.79 17.28
C ASP A 60 -2.81 -10.29 17.73
N GLU A 61 -2.16 -11.13 16.92
CA GLU A 61 -0.77 -11.56 17.17
C GLU A 61 0.20 -10.43 16.82
N LEU A 62 1.10 -10.11 17.76
CA LEU A 62 2.22 -9.20 17.55
C LEU A 62 3.49 -9.98 17.27
N PHE A 63 4.23 -9.61 16.23
CA PHE A 63 5.53 -10.20 15.92
C PHE A 63 6.51 -9.19 15.34
N ASP A 64 7.80 -9.49 15.43
CA ASP A 64 8.87 -8.67 14.86
C ASP A 64 9.56 -9.40 13.72
N TYR A 65 9.76 -8.70 12.61
CA TYR A 65 10.60 -9.18 11.52
C TYR A 65 11.64 -8.14 11.17
N ASN A 66 12.91 -8.57 11.17
CA ASN A 66 14.06 -7.69 11.04
C ASN A 66 14.86 -7.93 9.75
N GLY A 67 14.15 -7.92 8.62
CA GLY A 67 14.71 -8.10 7.27
C GLY A 67 14.77 -6.81 6.46
N GLU A 68 15.68 -6.74 5.48
CA GLU A 68 15.73 -5.69 4.45
C GLU A 68 15.37 -6.29 3.09
N CYS A 69 14.17 -5.96 2.60
CA CYS A 69 13.57 -6.40 1.33
C CYS A 69 12.18 -5.78 1.15
N ASP A 70 11.52 -6.09 0.02
CA ASP A 70 10.11 -5.79 -0.18
C ASP A 70 9.25 -7.01 0.23
N LEU A 71 8.17 -6.77 0.96
CA LEU A 71 7.26 -7.78 1.50
C LEU A 71 5.80 -7.46 1.15
N ILE A 72 4.98 -8.48 0.99
CA ILE A 72 3.54 -8.36 0.81
C ILE A 72 2.87 -8.35 2.19
N LEU A 73 2.42 -7.18 2.62
CA LEU A 73 1.68 -7.02 3.87
C LEU A 73 0.28 -7.66 3.76
N LEU A 74 -0.38 -7.41 2.64
CA LEU A 74 -1.74 -7.87 2.35
C LEU A 74 -1.92 -8.10 0.85
N ASN A 75 -2.58 -9.19 0.48
CA ASN A 75 -3.04 -9.49 -0.86
C ASN A 75 -4.48 -10.04 -0.80
N ASP A 76 -5.43 -9.31 -1.38
CA ASP A 76 -6.83 -9.68 -1.52
C ASP A 76 -7.28 -9.50 -2.97
N PRO A 77 -7.15 -10.53 -3.82
CA PRO A 77 -7.62 -10.48 -5.20
C PRO A 77 -9.14 -10.26 -5.31
N SER A 78 -9.91 -10.69 -4.31
CA SER A 78 -11.37 -10.64 -4.32
C SER A 78 -11.97 -9.30 -3.87
N PHE A 79 -11.12 -8.38 -3.41
CA PHE A 79 -11.51 -7.07 -2.90
C PHE A 79 -12.51 -6.38 -3.84
N LYS A 80 -13.63 -5.89 -3.26
CA LYS A 80 -14.72 -5.17 -3.96
C LYS A 80 -15.13 -5.77 -5.32
N ARG A 81 -15.45 -7.06 -5.35
CA ARG A 81 -15.87 -7.81 -6.56
C ARG A 81 -14.74 -7.91 -7.60
N GLU A 82 -13.60 -8.45 -7.18
CA GLU A 82 -12.42 -8.67 -8.03
C GLU A 82 -11.75 -7.38 -8.55
N LEU A 83 -12.01 -6.24 -7.89
CA LEU A 83 -11.20 -5.04 -8.11
C LEU A 83 -9.75 -5.30 -7.65
N GLY A 84 -9.59 -6.10 -6.60
CA GLY A 84 -8.28 -6.48 -6.09
C GLY A 84 -7.64 -5.39 -5.23
N MET A 85 -6.93 -5.84 -4.18
CA MET A 85 -6.11 -5.00 -3.32
C MET A 85 -4.80 -5.73 -3.03
N ARG A 86 -3.68 -5.05 -3.17
CA ARG A 86 -2.36 -5.53 -2.72
C ARG A 86 -1.63 -4.41 -2.03
N ILE A 87 -1.04 -4.71 -0.88
CA ILE A 87 -0.23 -3.79 -0.10
C ILE A 87 1.16 -4.38 0.03
N ASP A 88 2.13 -3.68 -0.52
CA ASP A 88 3.54 -3.99 -0.38
C ASP A 88 4.20 -2.99 0.57
N ILE A 89 5.16 -3.47 1.34
CA ILE A 89 5.99 -2.65 2.22
C ILE A 89 7.46 -2.90 1.90
N ARG A 90 8.27 -1.85 1.98
CA ARG A 90 9.72 -1.91 1.87
C ARG A 90 10.32 -1.77 3.25
N THR A 91 11.06 -2.77 3.69
CA THR A 91 11.80 -2.72 4.95
C THR A 91 13.26 -2.46 4.71
N GLN A 92 13.86 -1.59 5.52
CA GLN A 92 15.29 -1.30 5.48
C GLN A 92 15.92 -1.37 6.87
N ILE A 93 17.20 -1.74 6.91
CA ILE A 93 17.97 -1.81 8.15
C ILE A 93 18.72 -0.48 8.37
N HIS A 94 18.36 0.21 9.44
CA HIS A 94 19.01 1.43 9.92
C HIS A 94 19.76 1.13 11.23
N GLY A 95 21.08 0.91 11.12
CA GLY A 95 21.94 0.64 12.27
C GLY A 95 21.63 -0.70 12.94
N SER A 96 20.93 -0.67 14.06
CA SER A 96 20.54 -1.84 14.86
C SER A 96 19.04 -2.15 14.83
N ALA A 97 18.27 -1.41 14.03
CA ALA A 97 16.83 -1.61 13.87
C ALA A 97 16.48 -1.69 12.38
N SER A 98 15.33 -2.26 12.07
CA SER A 98 14.71 -2.14 10.75
C SER A 98 13.29 -1.65 10.90
N GLY A 99 12.77 -1.02 9.86
CA GLY A 99 11.39 -0.58 9.81
C GLY A 99 10.94 -0.44 8.37
N VAL A 100 9.64 -0.18 8.20
CA VAL A 100 9.04 0.09 6.90
C VAL A 100 9.41 1.50 6.49
N THR A 101 10.11 1.67 5.37
CA THR A 101 10.50 2.99 4.85
C THR A 101 9.63 3.47 3.71
N GLN A 102 8.95 2.55 3.03
CA GLN A 102 7.93 2.83 2.01
C GLN A 102 6.80 1.82 2.13
N ALA A 103 5.58 2.26 1.82
CA ALA A 103 4.41 1.39 1.70
C ALA A 103 3.63 1.79 0.46
N ALA A 104 3.24 0.81 -0.34
CA ALA A 104 2.45 1.02 -1.55
C ALA A 104 1.20 0.15 -1.50
N VAL A 105 0.07 0.73 -1.87
CA VAL A 105 -1.20 0.03 -2.04
C VAL A 105 -1.65 0.13 -3.47
N ARG A 106 -1.84 -1.03 -4.10
CA ARG A 106 -2.53 -1.17 -5.37
C ARG A 106 -3.98 -1.55 -5.11
N ILE A 107 -4.90 -0.80 -5.70
CA ILE A 107 -6.33 -1.12 -5.77
C ILE A 107 -6.66 -1.06 -7.24
N GLY A 108 -7.29 -2.10 -7.81
CA GLY A 108 -7.46 -2.16 -9.26
C GLY A 108 -6.13 -2.05 -9.99
N ASP A 109 -6.05 -1.06 -10.87
CA ASP A 109 -4.89 -0.76 -11.69
C ASP A 109 -4.09 0.44 -11.16
N GLN A 110 -4.59 1.11 -10.12
CA GLN A 110 -3.95 2.30 -9.55
C GLN A 110 -3.15 1.98 -8.29
N VAL A 111 -2.02 2.66 -8.15
CA VAL A 111 -1.09 2.54 -7.02
C VAL A 111 -0.96 3.88 -6.30
N LEU A 112 -1.10 3.85 -4.98
CA LEU A 112 -0.67 4.92 -4.09
C LEU A 112 0.56 4.43 -3.31
N GLU A 113 1.66 5.17 -3.39
CA GLU A 113 2.88 4.90 -2.65
C GLU A 113 3.16 6.04 -1.67
N VAL A 114 3.60 5.70 -0.46
CA VAL A 114 4.02 6.62 0.61
C VAL A 114 5.42 6.27 1.07
N ALA A 115 6.28 7.28 1.24
CA ALA A 115 7.65 7.14 1.77
C ALA A 115 7.87 8.00 3.02
N GLY A 116 8.72 7.50 3.91
CA GLY A 116 9.22 8.24 5.07
C GLY A 116 10.40 9.16 4.73
N GLY A 117 10.95 9.81 5.75
CA GLY A 117 12.19 10.58 5.67
C GLY A 117 12.04 12.01 5.15
N GLN A 118 13.19 12.66 4.91
CA GLN A 118 13.31 14.10 4.68
C GLN A 118 12.93 14.58 3.27
N GLY A 119 12.62 13.67 2.34
CA GLY A 119 12.31 14.01 0.95
C GLY A 119 11.08 14.91 0.84
N LYS A 120 11.08 15.89 -0.09
CA LYS A 120 9.89 16.71 -0.38
C LYS A 120 8.77 15.85 -0.96
N GLU A 121 9.12 15.00 -1.91
CA GLU A 121 8.26 13.95 -2.45
C GLU A 121 8.17 12.82 -1.42
N TRP A 122 6.97 12.59 -0.92
CA TRP A 122 6.68 11.54 0.06
C TRP A 122 5.49 10.68 -0.35
N ILE A 123 4.84 11.03 -1.44
CA ILE A 123 3.67 10.32 -1.95
C ILE A 123 3.64 10.35 -3.47
N TRP A 124 3.30 9.22 -4.08
CA TRP A 124 3.18 9.04 -5.52
C TRP A 124 1.85 8.36 -5.84
N VAL A 125 1.22 8.79 -6.93
CA VAL A 125 0.06 8.10 -7.53
C VAL A 125 0.49 7.61 -8.90
N ASN A 126 0.47 6.29 -9.11
CA ASN A 126 0.94 5.65 -10.35
C ASN A 126 2.36 6.06 -10.75
N GLY A 127 3.24 6.23 -9.76
CA GLY A 127 4.62 6.67 -9.94
C GLY A 127 4.80 8.16 -10.22
N VAL A 128 3.72 8.94 -10.27
CA VAL A 128 3.78 10.40 -10.40
C VAL A 128 3.78 11.02 -9.00
N PRO A 129 4.80 11.80 -8.62
CA PRO A 129 4.85 12.43 -7.31
C PRO A 129 3.70 13.42 -7.16
N ASN A 130 3.14 13.50 -5.95
CA ASN A 130 2.26 14.61 -5.62
C ASN A 130 3.12 15.82 -5.23
N GLU A 131 3.07 16.84 -6.07
CA GLU A 131 3.71 18.12 -5.86
C GLU A 131 2.58 19.11 -5.55
N ASP A 132 2.71 19.90 -4.48
CA ASP A 132 1.79 20.99 -4.09
C ASP A 132 0.75 20.68 -2.98
N LEU A 133 1.17 19.98 -1.92
CA LEU A 133 0.45 20.00 -0.64
C LEU A 133 0.90 21.22 0.18
N GLU A 134 -0.02 22.15 0.47
CA GLU A 134 0.20 23.24 1.41
C GLU A 134 0.15 22.72 2.85
N ASP A 135 1.05 23.26 3.67
CA ASP A 135 1.20 22.89 5.07
C ASP A 135 -0.08 23.17 5.88
N GLY A 136 -0.51 22.17 6.64
CA GLY A 136 -1.70 22.21 7.50
C GLY A 136 -3.01 21.84 6.80
N GLU A 137 -3.06 21.86 5.47
CA GLU A 137 -4.30 21.68 4.69
C GLU A 137 -4.57 20.22 4.30
N TRP A 138 -5.86 19.89 4.16
CA TRP A 138 -6.31 18.59 3.67
C TRP A 138 -6.63 18.66 2.19
N TYR A 139 -6.06 17.73 1.43
CA TYR A 139 -6.29 17.55 0.01
C TYR A 139 -7.09 16.30 -0.27
N LEU A 140 -7.98 16.37 -1.26
CA LEU A 140 -8.76 15.24 -1.74
C LEU A 140 -8.18 14.73 -3.07
N SER A 141 -8.07 13.40 -3.17
CA SER A 141 -7.71 12.66 -4.36
C SER A 141 -8.55 11.37 -4.42
N SER A 142 -8.30 10.52 -5.41
CA SER A 142 -8.93 9.21 -5.51
C SER A 142 -8.05 8.20 -6.20
N ILE A 143 -8.14 6.93 -5.76
CA ILE A 143 -7.60 5.77 -6.47
C ILE A 143 -8.72 4.75 -6.68
N ASP A 144 -8.95 4.35 -7.93
CA ASP A 144 -9.97 3.41 -8.38
C ASP A 144 -11.36 3.63 -7.72
N GLY A 145 -11.75 4.91 -7.64
CA GLY A 145 -13.02 5.36 -7.09
C GLY A 145 -13.10 5.42 -5.56
N LEU A 146 -12.03 5.08 -4.84
CA LEU A 146 -11.91 5.29 -3.39
C LEU A 146 -11.37 6.68 -3.09
N VAL A 147 -11.94 7.33 -2.08
CA VAL A 147 -11.51 8.66 -1.64
C VAL A 147 -10.18 8.52 -0.90
N VAL A 148 -9.23 9.37 -1.28
CA VAL A 148 -7.95 9.53 -0.61
C VAL A 148 -7.86 10.95 -0.03
N ARG A 149 -7.52 11.06 1.25
CA ARG A 149 -7.21 12.33 1.91
C ARG A 149 -5.73 12.42 2.22
N LEU A 150 -5.12 13.54 1.87
CA LEU A 150 -3.70 13.79 2.06
C LEU A 150 -3.51 15.02 2.94
N ARG A 151 -2.53 14.97 3.83
CA ARG A 151 -2.13 16.10 4.66
C ARG A 151 -0.65 16.07 4.94
N GLU A 152 -0.05 17.25 4.91
CA GLU A 152 1.26 17.53 5.48
C GLU A 152 1.06 18.62 6.55
N ASP A 153 1.56 18.42 7.77
CA ASP A 153 1.45 19.37 8.89
C ASP A 153 2.78 19.40 9.66
N GLY A 154 3.63 20.37 9.32
CA GLY A 154 4.99 20.47 9.78
C GLY A 154 5.85 19.28 9.31
N ASP A 155 6.22 18.43 10.28
CA ASP A 155 6.96 17.20 10.01
C ASP A 155 6.03 16.00 9.78
N ASP A 156 4.76 16.08 10.19
CA ASP A 156 3.82 14.96 10.08
C ASP A 156 3.19 14.90 8.69
N ARG A 157 3.04 13.67 8.19
CA ARG A 157 2.49 13.36 6.87
C ARG A 157 1.47 12.24 6.99
N GLU A 158 0.30 12.44 6.41
CA GLU A 158 -0.79 11.47 6.49
C GLU A 158 -1.47 11.27 5.14
N ALA A 159 -1.62 10.01 4.74
CA ALA A 159 -2.49 9.62 3.64
C ALA A 159 -3.55 8.64 4.16
N VAL A 160 -4.82 8.96 3.93
CA VAL A 160 -5.97 8.19 4.39
C VAL A 160 -6.80 7.73 3.21
N ILE A 161 -6.95 6.41 3.03
CA ILE A 161 -7.80 5.82 2.00
C ILE A 161 -9.05 5.27 2.66
N TYR A 162 -10.22 5.76 2.25
CA TYR A 162 -11.50 5.33 2.78
C TYR A 162 -12.01 4.12 2.02
N VAL A 163 -11.93 2.95 2.65
CA VAL A 163 -12.28 1.64 2.06
C VAL A 163 -13.78 1.39 2.13
N ASP A 164 -14.42 1.78 3.23
CA ASP A 164 -15.88 1.65 3.44
C ASP A 164 -16.44 2.85 4.19
N GLY A 165 -16.56 3.98 3.45
CA GLY A 165 -16.90 5.27 4.04
C GLY A 165 -15.95 5.61 5.20
N TYR A 166 -16.47 6.16 6.29
CA TYR A 166 -15.69 6.50 7.49
C TYR A 166 -15.50 5.32 8.47
N ILE A 167 -15.93 4.12 8.10
CA ILE A 167 -15.93 2.94 8.98
C ILE A 167 -14.61 2.18 8.85
N GLU A 168 -14.12 1.98 7.63
CA GLU A 168 -12.87 1.28 7.36
C GLU A 168 -11.94 2.16 6.52
N LYS A 169 -10.70 2.32 6.97
CA LYS A 169 -9.69 3.11 6.30
C LYS A 169 -8.30 2.49 6.39
N LEU A 170 -7.48 2.75 5.37
CA LEU A 170 -6.04 2.57 5.42
C LEU A 170 -5.42 3.93 5.76
N VAL A 171 -4.57 3.98 6.78
CA VAL A 171 -3.95 5.19 7.27
C VAL A 171 -2.43 5.02 7.21
N PHE A 172 -1.80 5.81 6.35
CA PHE A 172 -0.37 5.89 6.23
C PHE A 172 0.10 7.12 6.99
N LYS A 173 0.98 6.94 7.97
CA LYS A 173 1.60 8.02 8.74
C LYS A 173 3.10 7.98 8.52
N ALA A 174 3.66 9.10 8.08
CA ALA A 174 5.09 9.31 7.96
C ALA A 174 5.48 10.58 8.71
N ASN A 175 6.75 10.72 9.03
CA ASN A 175 7.27 11.94 9.65
C ASN A 175 8.60 12.32 8.99
N ARG A 176 8.79 13.60 8.64
CA ARG A 176 10.00 14.10 7.97
C ARG A 176 11.29 13.86 8.76
N ALA A 177 11.20 13.80 10.08
CA ALA A 177 12.34 13.54 10.96
C ALA A 177 12.67 12.04 11.09
N HIS A 178 11.85 11.14 10.53
CA HIS A 178 12.00 9.69 10.68
C HIS A 178 11.87 8.98 9.32
N ASP A 179 12.75 8.01 9.06
CA ASP A 179 12.74 7.27 7.79
C ASP A 179 11.55 6.29 7.67
N PHE A 180 10.71 6.16 8.70
CA PHE A 180 9.69 5.13 8.78
C PHE A 180 8.28 5.59 8.41
N VAL A 181 7.54 4.67 7.81
CA VAL A 181 6.11 4.76 7.51
C VAL A 181 5.36 3.77 8.40
N HIS A 182 4.30 4.24 9.03
CA HIS A 182 3.32 3.41 9.70
C HIS A 182 2.10 3.25 8.80
N LEU A 183 1.67 2.02 8.59
CA LEU A 183 0.44 1.68 7.90
C LEU A 183 -0.51 0.99 8.88
N ASP A 184 -1.63 1.66 9.13
CA ASP A 184 -2.71 1.21 10.00
C ASP A 184 -3.96 0.90 9.16
N MET A 185 -4.51 -0.29 9.34
CA MET A 185 -5.86 -0.65 8.91
C MET A 185 -6.82 -0.38 10.07
N GLU A 186 -7.54 0.73 10.00
CA GLU A 186 -8.46 1.14 11.05
C GLU A 186 -9.89 0.74 10.72
N ARG A 187 -10.60 0.19 11.71
CA ARG A 187 -12.04 -0.07 11.63
C ARG A 187 -12.77 0.42 12.88
N LYS A 188 -13.81 1.24 12.68
CA LYS A 188 -14.80 1.61 13.70
C LYS A 188 -15.82 0.48 13.91
N GLY A 189 -16.29 0.28 15.13
CA GLY A 189 -17.41 -0.64 15.43
C GLY A 189 -17.08 -2.13 15.61
N GLY A 190 -15.80 -2.53 15.72
CA GLY A 190 -15.40 -3.90 16.11
C GLY A 190 -15.06 -4.88 14.96
N LYS A 191 -15.02 -6.19 15.24
CA LYS A 191 -14.45 -7.26 14.36
C LYS A 191 -15.33 -7.62 13.17
N GLY A 192 -14.69 -8.09 12.09
CA GLY A 192 -15.33 -8.66 10.92
C GLY A 192 -15.49 -7.68 9.75
N SER A 193 -14.38 -7.15 9.23
CA SER A 193 -14.42 -6.49 7.92
C SER A 193 -14.73 -7.52 6.84
N LYS A 194 -15.66 -7.19 5.95
CA LYS A 194 -15.92 -7.99 4.75
C LYS A 194 -14.97 -7.67 3.61
N ASN A 195 -14.30 -6.50 3.68
CA ASN A 195 -13.42 -6.03 2.62
C ASN A 195 -12.08 -6.76 2.61
N TYR A 196 -11.73 -7.48 3.69
CA TYR A 196 -10.48 -8.24 3.78
C TYR A 196 -10.72 -9.75 3.85
N GLU A 197 -11.93 -10.25 3.60
CA GLU A 197 -12.28 -11.68 3.76
C GLU A 197 -11.38 -12.61 2.95
N GLY A 198 -10.99 -12.21 1.75
CA GLY A 198 -10.10 -12.97 0.87
C GLY A 198 -8.61 -12.73 1.11
N SER A 199 -8.25 -11.91 2.10
CA SER A 199 -6.88 -11.45 2.26
C SER A 199 -5.95 -12.45 2.93
N THR A 200 -4.72 -12.48 2.43
CA THR A 200 -3.55 -13.20 2.98
C THR A 200 -2.32 -12.30 2.91
N GLY A 201 -1.26 -12.60 3.65
CA GLY A 201 -0.07 -11.76 3.74
C GLY A 201 0.58 -11.81 5.12
N LEU A 202 1.47 -10.86 5.41
CA LEU A 202 2.06 -10.71 6.75
C LEU A 202 1.04 -10.43 7.86
N LEU A 203 -0.15 -9.92 7.53
CA LEU A 203 -1.26 -9.78 8.48
C LEU A 203 -1.98 -11.10 8.79
N GLY A 204 -1.51 -12.20 8.21
CA GLY A 204 -2.12 -13.53 8.29
C GLY A 204 -3.34 -13.64 7.36
N SER A 205 -3.93 -14.84 7.31
CA SER A 205 -5.19 -15.04 6.59
C SER A 205 -6.35 -14.48 7.38
N HIS A 206 -7.08 -13.51 6.83
CA HIS A 206 -8.27 -12.98 7.49
C HIS A 206 -9.36 -14.06 7.65
N ALA A 207 -9.57 -14.90 6.63
CA ALA A 207 -10.51 -16.02 6.67
C ALA A 207 -10.21 -17.02 7.80
N LEU A 208 -8.94 -17.15 8.17
CA LEU A 208 -8.47 -18.01 9.25
C LEU A 208 -8.08 -17.22 10.50
N ASN A 209 -8.72 -16.07 10.73
CA ASN A 209 -8.55 -15.24 11.93
C ASN A 209 -7.07 -14.86 12.21
N GLY A 210 -6.37 -14.44 11.16
CA GLY A 210 -4.98 -13.97 11.19
C GLY A 210 -3.93 -15.05 11.37
N LEU A 211 -4.26 -16.33 11.16
CA LEU A 211 -3.26 -17.39 11.17
C LEU A 211 -2.19 -17.15 10.08
N ARG A 212 -0.94 -17.37 10.47
CA ARG A 212 0.23 -17.29 9.58
C ARG A 212 0.23 -18.45 8.60
N VAL A 213 -0.31 -18.20 7.42
CA VAL A 213 -0.32 -19.15 6.30
C VAL A 213 0.65 -18.72 5.22
N GLY A 214 1.18 -19.70 4.48
CA GLY A 214 1.94 -19.46 3.27
C GLY A 214 1.06 -19.02 2.10
N ARG A 215 1.69 -18.77 0.94
CA ARG A 215 1.00 -18.31 -0.27
C ARG A 215 0.04 -19.34 -0.87
N ASP A 216 0.18 -20.60 -0.49
CA ASP A 216 -0.77 -21.66 -0.83
C ASP A 216 -2.10 -21.53 -0.06
N GLY A 217 -2.18 -20.66 0.95
CA GLY A 217 -3.36 -20.45 1.79
C GLY A 217 -3.62 -21.57 2.81
N GLU A 218 -2.75 -22.60 2.86
CA GLU A 218 -2.98 -23.82 3.64
C GLU A 218 -1.84 -24.11 4.63
N THR A 219 -0.58 -23.88 4.22
CA THR A 219 0.60 -24.23 5.02
C THR A 219 0.72 -23.27 6.20
N LEU A 220 0.58 -23.78 7.42
CA LEU A 220 0.81 -23.00 8.63
C LEU A 220 2.30 -22.85 8.90
N ILE A 221 2.76 -21.60 9.08
CA ILE A 221 4.17 -21.28 9.30
C ILE A 221 4.37 -20.77 10.73
N GLN A 222 5.18 -21.51 11.50
CA GLN A 222 5.43 -21.20 12.91
C GLN A 222 6.64 -20.28 13.12
N ASP A 223 7.69 -20.45 12.33
CA ASP A 223 8.87 -19.60 12.41
C ASP A 223 8.57 -18.23 11.76
N ILE A 224 8.83 -17.15 12.50
CA ILE A 224 8.51 -15.79 12.06
C ILE A 224 9.36 -15.37 10.85
N ASN A 225 10.63 -15.79 10.81
CA ASN A 225 11.51 -15.43 9.69
C ASN A 225 11.14 -16.20 8.42
N GLU A 226 10.72 -17.46 8.55
CA GLU A 226 10.17 -18.25 7.45
C GLU A 226 8.86 -17.65 6.96
N PHE A 227 7.95 -17.29 7.87
CA PHE A 227 6.67 -16.67 7.52
C PHE A 227 6.87 -15.35 6.77
N ALA A 228 7.75 -14.48 7.25
CA ALA A 228 7.99 -13.21 6.59
C ALA A 228 8.68 -13.38 5.23
N GLN A 229 9.65 -14.30 5.11
CA GLN A 229 10.32 -14.59 3.84
C GLN A 229 9.39 -15.26 2.82
N GLU A 230 8.41 -16.05 3.26
CA GLU A 230 7.39 -16.60 2.37
C GLU A 230 6.61 -15.48 1.67
N TRP A 231 6.39 -14.35 2.36
CA TRP A 231 5.72 -13.17 1.83
C TRP A 231 6.67 -12.12 1.24
N GLN A 232 7.92 -12.47 0.95
CA GLN A 232 8.82 -11.61 0.17
C GLN A 232 8.32 -11.45 -1.26
N VAL A 233 8.37 -10.23 -1.80
CA VAL A 233 8.04 -9.95 -3.20
C VAL A 233 9.00 -10.71 -4.13
N ARG A 234 8.43 -11.41 -5.12
CA ARG A 234 9.17 -12.22 -6.08
C ARG A 234 9.50 -11.43 -7.35
N GLU A 235 10.51 -11.88 -8.07
CA GLU A 235 10.94 -11.25 -9.33
C GLU A 235 9.87 -11.31 -10.45
N ASP A 236 8.99 -12.32 -10.40
CA ASP A 236 7.90 -12.53 -11.35
C ASP A 236 6.57 -11.88 -10.93
N GLU A 237 6.57 -11.16 -9.80
CA GLU A 237 5.42 -10.42 -9.30
C GLU A 237 5.49 -8.94 -9.68
N ASP A 238 4.32 -8.31 -9.76
CA ASP A 238 4.25 -6.86 -9.96
C ASP A 238 4.97 -6.13 -8.83
N ARG A 239 5.62 -5.05 -9.25
CA ARG A 239 6.47 -4.17 -8.46
C ARG A 239 5.73 -2.86 -8.25
N LEU A 240 5.35 -2.56 -7.01
CA LEU A 240 4.48 -1.41 -6.73
C LEU A 240 5.23 -0.09 -6.53
N PHE A 241 6.50 -0.14 -6.13
CA PHE A 241 7.26 1.09 -5.87
C PHE A 241 7.71 1.76 -7.17
N HIS A 242 7.68 3.09 -7.24
CA HIS A 242 8.16 3.84 -8.40
C HIS A 242 9.67 3.65 -8.62
N ASN A 243 10.42 3.37 -7.55
CA ASN A 243 11.85 3.17 -7.60
C ASN A 243 12.27 1.74 -7.20
N TYR A 244 13.11 1.16 -8.04
CA TYR A 244 13.86 -0.07 -7.77
C TYR A 244 15.31 0.18 -8.14
N ASP A 245 16.20 0.06 -7.16
CA ASP A 245 17.63 0.03 -7.41
C ASP A 245 18.17 -1.41 -7.36
N ASP A 246 19.41 -1.58 -7.80
CA ASP A 246 20.08 -2.89 -7.86
C ASP A 246 20.41 -3.47 -6.46
N THR A 247 20.21 -2.70 -5.39
CA THR A 247 20.48 -3.14 -4.01
C THR A 247 19.32 -3.94 -3.42
N MET A 248 18.12 -3.76 -3.96
CA MET A 248 16.89 -4.50 -3.63
C MET A 248 17.10 -6.03 -3.63
N VAL A 249 16.54 -6.70 -2.62
CA VAL A 249 16.61 -8.17 -2.49
C VAL A 249 15.22 -8.73 -2.76
N LEU A 250 15.09 -9.45 -3.87
CA LEU A 250 13.86 -10.12 -4.29
C LEU A 250 14.01 -11.63 -4.17
N ALA A 251 12.89 -12.32 -3.94
CA ALA A 251 12.88 -13.78 -3.95
C ALA A 251 13.24 -14.30 -5.37
N PRO A 252 14.08 -15.35 -5.50
CA PRO A 252 14.38 -16.36 -4.47
C PRO A 252 15.54 -16.03 -3.53
N SER A 253 16.18 -14.87 -3.67
CA SER A 253 17.21 -14.43 -2.71
C SER A 253 16.54 -14.02 -1.40
N LYS A 254 17.00 -14.58 -0.29
CA LYS A 254 16.44 -14.29 1.04
C LYS A 254 16.73 -12.85 1.46
N CYS A 255 15.75 -12.21 2.09
CA CYS A 255 15.91 -10.92 2.75
C CYS A 255 17.15 -10.91 3.68
N LEU A 256 17.83 -9.77 3.74
CA LEU A 256 18.98 -9.60 4.63
C LEU A 256 18.49 -9.44 6.07
N LEU A 257 18.78 -10.40 6.95
CA LEU A 257 18.39 -10.34 8.35
C LEU A 257 19.43 -9.59 9.20
N LEU A 258 18.97 -8.80 10.16
CA LEU A 258 19.82 -8.09 11.13
C LEU A 258 20.73 -9.03 11.95
N SER A 259 20.41 -10.32 12.03
CA SER A 259 21.13 -11.33 12.80
C SER A 259 22.51 -11.73 12.23
N GLY A 260 22.91 -11.24 11.06
CA GLY A 260 24.29 -11.35 10.59
C GLY A 260 25.22 -10.36 11.28
N ASN A 261 26.46 -10.76 11.58
CA ASN A 261 27.45 -9.79 12.08
C ASN A 261 27.71 -8.70 11.01
N ALA A 262 28.20 -7.52 11.42
CA ALA A 262 28.37 -6.39 10.50
C ALA A 262 29.27 -6.69 9.28
N ALA A 263 30.19 -7.65 9.40
CA ALA A 263 31.05 -8.09 8.30
C ALA A 263 30.27 -8.94 7.28
N GLU A 264 29.36 -9.80 7.74
CA GLU A 264 28.46 -10.59 6.91
C GLU A 264 27.44 -9.70 6.17
N ARG A 265 26.90 -8.68 6.85
CA ARG A 265 26.07 -7.64 6.20
C ARG A 265 26.82 -6.87 5.13
N ARG A 266 28.10 -6.53 5.38
CA ARG A 266 28.96 -5.85 4.40
C ARG A 266 29.34 -6.77 3.24
N ALA A 267 29.60 -8.04 3.51
CA ALA A 267 29.92 -9.05 2.51
C ALA A 267 28.76 -9.27 1.54
N LEU A 268 27.53 -9.43 2.05
CA LEU A 268 26.31 -9.59 1.24
C LEU A 268 26.01 -8.36 0.37
N ARG A 269 26.27 -7.15 0.88
CA ARG A 269 26.15 -5.90 0.11
C ARG A 269 27.26 -5.73 -0.94
N SER A 270 28.40 -6.39 -0.78
CA SER A 270 29.56 -6.30 -1.69
C SER A 270 29.69 -7.47 -2.68
N SER A 271 28.86 -8.51 -2.53
CA SER A 271 28.81 -9.68 -3.43
C SER A 271 27.82 -9.52 -4.57
N LYS A 272 27.13 -8.38 -4.63
CA LYS A 272 26.34 -7.91 -5.77
C LYS A 272 27.18 -6.88 -6.52
#